data_AF-A0A0B3VXZ8-F1
#
_entry.id   AF-A0A0B3VXZ8-F1
#
_cell.length_a   1.000
_cell.length_b   1.000
_cell.length_c   1.000
_cell.angle_alpha   90.00
_cell.angle_beta   90.00
_cell.angle_gamma   90.00
#
_symmetry.space_group_name_H-M   'P 1'
#
loop_
_entity.id
_entity.type
_entity.pdbx_description
1 polymer ?
#
loop_
_entity_poly.entity_id
_entity_poly.type
_entity_poly.pdbx_seq_one_letter_code
_entity_poly.pdbx_strand_id
1 'polypeptide(L)'
;MNTNFKSYLFLGIFLFSLLYCLLYILRDFYFLTQNFQMKKYINKILPFFTKYNGIFLIATFIFLIFNLYNVYITRLLFSIIITVIILSLIFIYIPIKKLTSTKYLRFLSYILFIVVLLIPIL
;
A
#
# COMPACT_ATOMS: atom_id res chain seq x y z
N MET A 1 22.05 11.09 -13.71
CA MET A 1 21.42 9.95 -13.01
C MET A 1 20.74 9.07 -14.04
N ASN A 2 20.97 7.75 -14.00
CA ASN A 2 20.48 6.84 -15.03
C ASN A 2 18.94 6.79 -15.00
N THR A 3 18.27 7.11 -16.11
CA THR A 3 16.80 7.12 -16.24
C THR A 3 16.21 5.79 -15.78
N ASN A 4 16.90 4.69 -16.09
CA ASN A 4 16.55 3.34 -15.66
C ASN A 4 16.42 3.22 -14.13
N PHE A 5 17.31 3.86 -13.37
CA PHE A 5 17.27 3.80 -11.90
C PHE A 5 16.03 4.48 -11.31
N LYS A 6 15.59 5.61 -11.89
CA LYS A 6 14.35 6.28 -11.48
C LYS A 6 13.12 5.40 -11.77
N SER A 7 13.09 4.77 -12.94
CA SER A 7 12.03 3.83 -13.31
C SER A 7 11.97 2.63 -12.37
N TYR A 8 13.13 2.06 -11.96
CA TYR A 8 13.16 0.96 -11.00
C TYR A 8 12.68 1.37 -9.61
N LEU A 9 13.07 2.57 -9.13
CA LEU A 9 12.57 3.09 -7.85
C LEU A 9 11.05 3.27 -7.87
N PHE A 10 10.52 3.90 -8.92
CA PHE A 10 9.09 4.06 -9.10
C PHE A 10 8.37 2.71 -9.13
N LEU A 11 8.88 1.76 -9.91
CA LEU A 11 8.29 0.44 -10.05
C LEU A 11 8.27 -0.32 -8.71
N GLY A 12 9.31 -0.18 -7.88
CA GLY A 12 9.33 -0.70 -6.51
C GLY A 12 8.23 -0.11 -5.64
N ILE A 13 8.13 1.23 -5.58
CA ILE A 13 7.09 1.93 -4.82
C ILE A 13 5.70 1.53 -5.30
N PHE A 14 5.51 1.44 -6.62
CA PHE A 14 4.26 1.04 -7.24
C PHE A 14 3.88 -0.40 -6.89
N LEU A 15 4.79 -1.37 -7.05
CA LEU A 15 4.50 -2.77 -6.76
C LEU A 15 4.12 -2.99 -5.29
N PHE A 16 4.88 -2.42 -4.34
CA PHE A 16 4.60 -2.65 -2.93
C PHE A 16 3.34 -1.92 -2.45
N SER A 17 3.07 -0.71 -2.95
CA SER A 17 1.80 -0.02 -2.68
C SER A 17 0.61 -0.75 -3.30
N LEU A 18 0.76 -1.35 -4.48
CA LEU A 18 -0.25 -2.19 -5.11
C LEU A 18 -0.52 -3.45 -4.26
N LEU A 19 0.52 -4.17 -3.82
CA LEU A 19 0.36 -5.36 -2.97
C LEU A 19 -0.33 -5.03 -1.64
N TYR A 20 0.00 -3.88 -1.04
CA TYR A 20 -0.67 -3.36 0.14
C TYR A 20 -2.17 -3.10 -0.12
N CYS A 21 -2.49 -2.41 -1.23
CA CYS A 21 -3.86 -2.13 -1.65
C CYS A 21 -4.66 -3.42 -1.96
N LEU A 22 -4.02 -4.41 -2.58
CA LEU A 22 -4.63 -5.65 -3.04
C LEU A 22 -5.20 -6.48 -1.87
N LEU A 23 -4.60 -6.41 -0.68
CA LEU A 23 -5.17 -7.00 0.54
C LEU A 23 -6.60 -6.51 0.80
N TYR A 24 -6.81 -5.20 0.73
CA TYR A 24 -8.10 -4.58 1.07
C TYR A 24 -9.11 -4.79 -0.05
N ILE A 25 -8.66 -4.79 -1.31
CA ILE A 25 -9.48 -5.17 -2.47
C ILE A 25 -9.98 -6.62 -2.32
N LEU A 26 -9.09 -7.57 -2.03
CA LEU A 26 -9.46 -8.97 -1.82
C LEU A 26 -10.45 -9.13 -0.67
N ARG A 27 -10.27 -8.37 0.41
CA ARG A 27 -11.19 -8.38 1.55
C ARG A 27 -12.58 -7.87 1.14
N ASP A 28 -12.66 -6.77 0.40
CA ASP A 28 -13.93 -6.25 -0.10
C ASP A 28 -14.61 -7.27 -1.03
N PHE A 29 -13.86 -7.87 -1.97
CA PHE A 29 -14.40 -8.93 -2.84
C PHE A 29 -14.89 -10.17 -2.08
N TYR A 30 -14.20 -10.58 -1.01
CA TYR A 30 -14.61 -11.71 -0.17
C TYR A 30 -16.00 -11.48 0.44
N PHE A 31 -16.28 -10.27 0.90
CA PHE A 31 -17.58 -9.93 1.49
C PHE A 31 -18.67 -9.67 0.45
N LEU A 32 -18.33 -9.14 -0.73
CA LEU A 32 -19.29 -8.80 -1.78
C LEU A 32 -19.72 -10.00 -2.64
N THR A 33 -18.83 -10.96 -2.89
CA THR A 33 -19.14 -12.08 -3.77
C THR A 33 -20.08 -13.09 -3.10
N GLN A 34 -21.05 -13.63 -3.85
CA GLN A 34 -21.85 -14.78 -3.41
C GLN A 34 -21.28 -16.12 -3.93
N ASN A 35 -20.31 -16.08 -4.85
CA ASN A 35 -19.74 -17.28 -5.45
C ASN A 35 -18.81 -18.00 -4.46
N PHE A 36 -19.17 -19.23 -4.09
CA PHE A 36 -18.40 -20.05 -3.15
C PHE A 36 -16.98 -20.37 -3.64
N GLN A 37 -16.80 -20.65 -4.92
CA GLN A 37 -15.47 -20.94 -5.49
C GLN A 37 -14.55 -19.71 -5.38
N MET A 38 -15.06 -18.53 -5.73
CA MET A 38 -14.33 -17.27 -5.56
C MET A 38 -13.93 -17.03 -4.09
N LYS A 39 -14.86 -17.22 -3.14
CA LYS A 39 -14.54 -17.13 -1.71
C LYS A 39 -13.44 -18.09 -1.30
N LYS A 40 -13.46 -19.33 -1.80
CA LYS A 40 -12.44 -20.34 -1.49
C LYS A 40 -11.05 -19.91 -1.97
N TYR A 41 -10.94 -19.37 -3.20
CA TYR A 41 -9.67 -18.88 -3.73
C TYR A 41 -9.16 -17.66 -2.95
N ILE A 42 -10.04 -16.67 -2.70
CA ILE A 42 -9.67 -15.49 -1.92
C ILE A 42 -9.23 -15.90 -0.52
N ASN A 43 -9.95 -16.79 0.17
CA ASN A 43 -9.61 -17.25 1.52
C ASN A 43 -8.28 -18.01 1.59
N LYS A 44 -7.85 -18.63 0.48
CA LYS A 44 -6.53 -19.27 0.39
C LYS A 44 -5.39 -18.25 0.29
N ILE A 45 -5.63 -17.11 -0.37
CA ILE A 45 -4.63 -16.09 -0.68
C ILE A 45 -4.58 -14.99 0.40
N LEU A 46 -5.72 -14.64 1.00
CA LEU A 46 -5.87 -13.57 1.98
C LEU A 46 -4.92 -13.69 3.21
N PRO A 47 -4.64 -14.88 3.78
CA PRO A 47 -3.72 -15.03 4.90
C PRO A 47 -2.30 -14.58 4.55
N PHE A 48 -1.85 -14.83 3.32
CA PHE A 48 -0.54 -14.38 2.83
C PHE A 48 -0.48 -12.84 2.86
N PHE A 49 -1.43 -12.18 2.20
CA PHE A 49 -1.47 -10.71 2.17
C PHE A 49 -1.62 -10.09 3.55
N THR A 50 -2.36 -10.74 4.46
CA THR A 50 -2.55 -10.25 5.83
C THR A 50 -1.25 -10.33 6.62
N LYS A 51 -0.49 -11.43 6.49
CA LYS A 51 0.79 -11.62 7.18
C LYS A 51 1.87 -10.63 6.71
N TYR A 52 1.96 -10.40 5.40
CA TYR A 52 2.99 -9.55 4.80
C TYR A 52 2.57 -8.07 4.66
N ASN A 53 1.37 -7.70 5.11
CA ASN A 53 0.82 -6.35 4.96
C ASN A 53 1.77 -5.24 5.46
N GLY A 54 2.27 -5.39 6.69
CA GLY A 54 3.24 -4.45 7.26
C GLY A 54 4.57 -4.44 6.52
N ILE A 55 5.01 -5.61 6.02
CA ILE A 55 6.25 -5.75 5.25
C ILE A 55 6.15 -4.99 3.91
N PHE A 56 5.00 -5.02 3.23
CA PHE A 56 4.79 -4.23 2.01
C PHE A 56 4.90 -2.72 2.28
N LEU A 57 4.35 -2.23 3.39
CA LEU A 57 4.50 -0.83 3.78
C LEU A 57 5.96 -0.46 4.10
N ILE A 58 6.66 -1.31 4.86
CA ILE A 58 8.07 -1.11 5.20
C ILE A 58 8.94 -1.10 3.94
N ALA A 59 8.70 -2.04 3.01
CA ALA A 59 9.40 -2.07 1.73
C ALA A 59 9.14 -0.77 0.94
N THR A 60 7.88 -0.32 0.85
CA THR A 60 7.52 0.95 0.20
C THR A 60 8.29 2.12 0.82
N PHE A 61 8.39 2.16 2.15
CA PHE A 61 9.12 3.19 2.88
C PHE A 61 10.62 3.19 2.58
N ILE A 62 11.25 2.00 2.51
CA ILE A 62 12.67 1.87 2.15
C ILE A 62 12.92 2.45 0.75
N PHE A 63 12.11 2.08 -0.25
CA PHE A 63 12.22 2.65 -1.60
C PHE A 63 12.01 4.17 -1.61
N LEU A 64 11.12 4.68 -0.74
CA LEU A 64 10.87 6.11 -0.60
C LEU A 64 12.09 6.87 -0.04
N ILE A 65 12.83 6.29 0.91
CA ILE A 65 14.07 6.88 1.45
C ILE A 65 15.11 7.03 0.34
N PHE A 66 15.31 5.99 -0.48
CA PHE A 66 16.21 6.07 -1.64
C PHE A 66 15.76 7.12 -2.68
N ASN A 67 14.46 7.41 -2.72
CA ASN A 67 13.90 8.45 -3.57
C ASN A 67 14.21 9.88 -3.07
N LEU A 68 14.25 10.07 -1.74
CA LEU A 68 14.55 11.35 -1.08
C LEU A 68 15.91 11.92 -1.51
N TYR A 69 16.93 11.05 -1.62
CA TYR A 69 18.28 11.41 -2.09
C TYR A 69 18.32 11.91 -3.53
N ASN A 70 17.30 11.59 -4.34
CA ASN A 70 17.32 11.77 -5.79
C ASN A 70 16.30 12.79 -6.30
N VAL A 71 15.50 13.38 -5.41
CA VAL A 71 14.51 14.44 -5.68
C VAL A 71 13.62 14.12 -6.89
N TYR A 72 13.14 12.88 -6.99
CA TYR A 72 12.29 12.46 -8.10
C TYR A 72 10.79 12.67 -7.84
N ILE A 73 10.36 12.72 -6.57
CA ILE A 73 8.97 13.00 -6.19
C ILE A 73 8.85 14.44 -5.69
N THR A 74 7.77 15.14 -6.04
CA THR A 74 7.47 16.46 -5.49
C THR A 74 7.33 16.42 -3.96
N ARG A 75 7.73 17.49 -3.27
CA ARG A 75 7.69 17.55 -1.80
C ARG A 75 6.29 17.29 -1.23
N LEU A 76 5.26 17.72 -1.95
CA LEU A 76 3.85 17.53 -1.56
C LEU A 76 3.43 16.07 -1.67
N LEU A 77 3.71 15.39 -2.79
CA LEU A 77 3.39 13.96 -2.92
C LEU A 77 4.18 13.13 -1.90
N PHE A 78 5.45 13.47 -1.71
CA PHE A 78 6.32 12.81 -0.76
C PHE A 78 5.79 12.88 0.68
N SER A 79 5.35 14.06 1.13
CA SER A 79 4.79 14.24 2.46
C SER A 79 3.49 13.44 2.64
N ILE A 80 2.59 13.48 1.66
CA ILE A 80 1.34 12.69 1.70
C ILE A 80 1.64 11.20 1.82
N ILE A 81 2.55 10.66 1.00
CA ILE A 81 2.89 9.23 1.01
C ILE A 81 3.45 8.83 2.38
N ILE A 82 4.37 9.62 2.94
CA ILE A 82 4.93 9.35 4.27
C ILE A 82 3.85 9.36 5.35
N THR A 83 3.00 10.39 5.37
CA THR A 83 1.95 10.53 6.36
C THR A 83 1.02 9.31 6.31
N VAL A 84 0.61 8.88 5.12
CA VAL A 84 -0.23 7.68 4.93
C VAL A 84 0.46 6.41 5.43
N ILE A 85 1.75 6.21 5.10
CA ILE A 85 2.51 5.03 5.57
C ILE A 85 2.57 5.00 7.11
N ILE A 86 2.91 6.12 7.75
CA ILE A 86 3.03 6.21 9.21
C ILE A 86 1.68 5.92 9.87
N LEU A 87 0.60 6.56 9.41
CA LEU A 87 -0.75 6.30 9.91
C LEU A 87 -1.15 4.83 9.73
N SER A 88 -0.86 4.22 8.58
CA SER A 88 -1.15 2.81 8.35
C SER A 88 -0.39 1.89 9.30
N LEU A 89 0.89 2.14 9.56
CA LEU A 89 1.67 1.35 10.53
C LEU A 89 1.11 1.50 11.95
N ILE A 90 0.75 2.71 12.35
CA ILE A 90 0.09 2.99 13.64
C ILE A 90 -1.18 2.14 13.77
N PHE A 91 -2.06 2.16 12.77
CA PHE A 91 -3.31 1.39 12.82
C PHE A 91 -3.12 -0.13 12.76
N ILE A 92 -2.01 -0.63 12.19
CA ILE A 92 -1.67 -2.06 12.16
C ILE A 92 -1.19 -2.54 13.53
N TYR A 93 -0.31 -1.78 14.20
CA TYR A 93 0.36 -2.24 15.42
C TYR A 93 -0.27 -1.75 16.72
N ILE A 94 -1.01 -0.64 16.71
CA ILE A 94 -1.73 -0.15 17.89
C ILE A 94 -3.14 -0.77 17.93
N PRO A 95 -3.54 -1.44 19.02
CA PRO A 95 -4.84 -2.08 19.16
C PRO A 95 -5.94 -1.03 19.42
N ILE A 96 -6.27 -0.22 18.42
CA ILE A 96 -7.50 0.57 18.39
C ILE A 96 -8.64 -0.40 18.01
N LYS A 97 -9.87 -0.18 18.52
CA LYS A 97 -11.07 -1.01 18.24
C LYS A 97 -11.00 -1.67 16.85
N LYS A 98 -10.87 -3.01 16.79
CA LYS A 98 -10.54 -3.78 15.56
C LYS A 98 -11.36 -3.38 14.33
N LEU A 99 -12.64 -3.05 14.49
CA LEU A 99 -13.55 -2.73 13.39
C LEU A 99 -13.33 -1.34 12.79
N THR A 100 -12.93 -0.35 13.59
CA THR A 100 -12.68 1.01 13.08
C THR A 100 -11.31 1.09 12.40
N SER A 101 -10.30 0.42 12.98
CA SER A 101 -8.96 0.33 12.38
C SER A 101 -8.99 -0.26 10.96
N THR A 102 -9.76 -1.34 10.71
CA THR A 102 -9.83 -1.94 9.38
C THR A 102 -10.43 -1.03 8.32
N LYS A 103 -11.42 -0.20 8.68
CA LYS A 103 -12.01 0.79 7.77
C LYS A 103 -11.00 1.88 7.42
N TYR A 104 -10.29 2.44 8.41
CA TYR A 104 -9.26 3.46 8.16
C TYR A 104 -8.11 2.92 7.32
N LEU A 105 -7.63 1.72 7.63
CA LEU A 105 -6.59 1.05 6.87
C LEU A 105 -6.96 0.84 5.40
N ARG A 106 -8.22 0.49 5.12
CA ARG A 106 -8.72 0.40 3.75
C ARG A 106 -8.64 1.75 3.04
N PHE A 107 -9.16 2.81 3.64
CA PHE A 107 -9.10 4.15 3.05
C PHE A 107 -7.66 4.60 2.80
N LEU A 108 -6.77 4.40 3.77
CA LEU A 108 -5.35 4.72 3.64
C LEU A 108 -4.68 3.93 2.51
N SER A 109 -5.03 2.66 2.32
CA SER A 109 -4.50 1.84 1.22
C SER A 109 -4.88 2.37 -0.16
N TYR A 110 -6.11 2.86 -0.32
CA TYR A 110 -6.58 3.45 -1.57
C TYR A 110 -5.92 4.81 -1.82
N ILE A 111 -5.80 5.64 -0.79
CA ILE A 111 -5.09 6.93 -0.88
C ILE A 111 -3.63 6.69 -1.28
N LEU A 112 -2.92 5.77 -0.60
CA LEU A 112 -1.54 5.43 -0.92
C LEU A 112 -1.38 5.08 -2.40
N PHE A 113 -2.22 4.16 -2.89
CA PHE A 113 -2.13 3.68 -4.27
C PHE A 113 -2.40 4.78 -5.30
N ILE A 114 -3.43 5.61 -5.08
CA ILE A 114 -3.76 6.74 -5.97
C ILE A 114 -2.62 7.76 -5.98
N VAL A 115 -2.09 8.12 -4.83
CA VAL A 115 -1.01 9.12 -4.74
C VAL A 115 0.27 8.60 -5.42
N VAL A 116 0.58 7.30 -5.29
CA VAL A 116 1.70 6.68 -6.00
C VAL A 116 1.49 6.68 -7.51
N LEU A 117 0.27 6.43 -8.00
CA LEU A 117 -0.07 6.52 -9.43
C LEU A 117 0.14 7.92 -10.02
N LEU A 118 0.05 8.98 -9.20
CA LEU A 118 0.25 10.36 -9.65
C LEU A 118 1.72 10.79 -9.75
N ILE A 119 2.65 10.03 -9.17
CA ILE A 119 4.10 10.33 -9.20
C ILE A 119 4.66 10.59 -10.61
N PRO A 120 4.38 9.79 -11.66
CA PRO A 120 4.94 10.05 -12.99
C PRO A 120 4.27 11.22 -13.72
N ILE A 121 3.15 11.75 -13.20
CA ILE A 121 2.34 12.79 -13.85
C ILE A 121 2.70 14.19 -13.31
N LEU A 122 3.14 14.29 -12.06
CA LEU A 122 3.39 15.53 -11.31
C LEU A 122 4.88 15.67 -10.92
#